data_AF-A0A3L7QAT3-F1
#
_entry.id   AF-A0A3L7QAT3-F1
#
_cell.length_a   1.000
_cell.length_b   1.000
_cell.length_c   1.000
_cell.angle_alpha   90.00
_cell.angle_beta   90.00
_cell.angle_gamma   90.00
#
_symmetry.space_group_name_H-M   'P 1'
#
loop_
_entity.id
_entity.type
_entity.pdbx_description
1 polymer ?
#
loop_
_entity_poly.entity_id
_entity_poly.type
_entity_poly.pdbx_seq_one_letter_code
_entity_poly.pdbx_strand_id
1 'polypeptide(L)'
;MIILKTFWRSLALMMLAFSIAGCNPFAMVNFLLMDDPKHEAELQSLASKDKKAEKKVLILTYGKLDLRPELINSDREIGYTVEKNLKALANANGDKLTVIPNRKVEEYKSKHSDWAERDPAEIGKHFKADYVIYLEINSLGIYELGSGGTLYRGRADINISLLDLKNPDESQPSRNFTCQYPKESRMQVTSTDQSPMEFRQSFLDYVGKRVSWKFAARPTRDDFYAD
;
A
#
# COMPACT_ATOMS: atom_id res chain seq x y z
N MET A 1 14.90 57.56 35.19
CA MET A 1 14.69 56.34 36.00
C MET A 1 13.25 55.79 36.01
N ILE A 2 12.25 56.51 35.46
CA ILE A 2 10.83 56.08 35.41
C ILE A 2 10.54 55.14 34.23
N ILE A 3 11.17 55.40 33.07
CA ILE A 3 10.98 54.66 31.81
C ILE A 3 11.48 53.20 31.90
N LEU A 4 12.54 52.95 32.69
CA LEU A 4 13.09 51.60 32.87
C LEU A 4 12.17 50.70 33.74
N LYS A 5 11.46 51.30 34.71
CA LYS A 5 10.50 50.59 35.57
C LYS A 5 9.19 50.28 34.85
N THR A 6 8.74 51.15 33.94
CA THR A 6 7.57 50.87 33.11
C THR A 6 7.85 49.79 32.08
N PHE A 7 9.06 49.76 31.49
CA PHE A 7 9.49 48.72 30.56
C PHE A 7 9.57 47.33 31.19
N TRP A 8 10.10 47.22 32.42
CA TRP A 8 10.12 45.95 33.15
C TRP A 8 8.72 45.49 33.61
N ARG A 9 7.82 46.43 33.92
CA ARG A 9 6.43 46.13 34.25
C ARG A 9 5.64 45.64 33.04
N SER A 10 5.83 46.24 31.87
CA SER A 10 5.19 45.77 30.63
C SER A 10 5.76 44.42 30.17
N LEU A 11 7.05 44.17 30.34
CA LEU A 11 7.67 42.88 30.04
C LEU A 11 7.13 41.77 30.97
N ALA A 12 6.95 42.06 32.26
CA ALA A 12 6.39 41.12 33.22
C ALA A 12 4.90 40.80 32.92
N LEU A 13 4.11 41.80 32.54
CA LEU A 13 2.71 41.61 32.11
C LEU A 13 2.59 40.78 30.82
N MET A 14 3.53 40.96 29.89
CA MET A 14 3.55 40.21 28.63
C MET A 14 4.00 38.75 28.83
N MET A 15 4.93 38.48 29.76
CA MET A 15 5.28 37.11 30.18
C MET A 15 4.13 36.40 30.92
N LEU A 16 3.37 37.14 31.74
CA LEU A 16 2.20 36.59 32.44
C LEU A 16 1.08 36.23 31.45
N ALA A 17 0.87 37.05 30.40
CA ALA A 17 -0.12 36.77 29.36
C ALA A 17 0.24 35.53 28.50
N PHE A 18 1.53 35.30 28.25
CA PHE A 18 2.02 34.08 27.57
C PHE A 18 1.80 32.79 28.40
N SER A 19 1.69 32.93 29.72
CA SER A 19 1.47 31.79 30.63
C SER A 19 0.01 31.36 30.70
N ILE A 20 -0.93 32.24 30.31
CA ILE A 20 -2.39 31.98 30.35
C ILE A 20 -2.91 31.53 28.98
N ALA A 21 -2.20 31.84 27.90
CA ALA A 21 -2.41 31.21 26.60
C ALA A 21 -1.91 29.76 26.69
N GLY A 22 -2.79 28.83 27.09
CA GLY A 22 -2.53 27.38 27.19
C GLY A 22 -2.13 26.67 25.88
N CYS A 23 -1.65 27.42 24.88
CA CYS A 23 -1.01 26.89 23.69
C CYS A 23 0.43 26.55 24.08
N ASN A 24 0.69 25.32 24.50
CA ASN A 24 2.06 24.86 24.75
C ASN A 24 2.80 24.78 23.40
N PRO A 25 3.68 25.72 23.04
CA PRO A 25 4.36 25.71 21.75
C PRO A 25 5.27 24.48 21.61
N PHE A 26 5.73 23.94 22.74
CA PHE A 26 6.46 22.68 22.77
C PHE A 26 5.59 21.50 22.38
N ALA A 27 4.30 21.47 22.74
CA ALA A 27 3.39 20.42 22.30
C ALA A 27 3.11 20.50 20.80
N MET A 28 2.98 21.72 20.24
CA MET A 28 2.83 21.92 18.79
C MET A 28 4.09 21.48 18.03
N VAL A 29 5.28 21.85 18.51
CA VAL A 29 6.55 21.40 17.92
C VAL A 29 6.72 19.89 18.04
N ASN A 30 6.37 19.31 19.18
CA ASN A 30 6.46 17.86 19.37
C ASN A 30 5.46 17.13 18.47
N PHE A 31 4.25 17.66 18.26
CA PHE A 31 3.27 17.09 17.33
C PHE A 31 3.71 17.22 15.86
N LEU A 32 4.38 18.31 15.48
CA LEU A 32 4.92 18.49 14.12
C LEU A 32 6.20 17.66 13.86
N LEU A 33 6.92 17.26 14.91
CA LEU A 33 8.16 16.48 14.82
C LEU A 33 8.00 15.00 15.20
N MET A 34 6.86 14.60 15.77
CA MET A 34 6.57 13.19 16.04
C MET A 34 6.26 12.49 14.72
N ASP A 35 7.02 11.45 14.42
CA ASP A 35 6.72 10.54 13.32
C ASP A 35 5.33 9.94 13.58
N ASP A 36 4.43 9.96 12.58
CA ASP A 36 3.08 9.43 12.72
C ASP A 36 3.14 8.00 13.30
N PRO A 37 2.23 7.64 14.23
CA PRO A 37 2.14 6.24 14.65
C PRO A 37 2.00 5.35 13.42
N LYS A 38 2.76 4.26 13.37
CA LYS A 38 2.79 3.34 12.23
C LYS A 38 2.10 2.05 12.63
N HIS A 39 1.19 1.58 11.79
CA HIS A 39 0.70 0.20 11.88
C HIS A 39 1.71 -0.73 11.25
N GLU A 40 2.08 -1.77 11.98
CA GLU A 40 2.97 -2.82 11.48
C GLU A 40 2.35 -3.58 10.30
N ALA A 41 3.20 -4.22 9.49
CA ALA A 41 2.77 -5.01 8.35
C ALA A 41 1.85 -6.17 8.80
N GLU A 42 0.73 -6.37 8.11
CA GLU A 42 -0.30 -7.32 8.55
C GLU A 42 0.07 -8.81 8.38
N LEU A 43 1.03 -9.15 7.50
CA LEU A 43 1.52 -10.52 7.31
C LEU A 43 2.95 -10.68 7.81
N GLN A 44 3.86 -9.93 7.20
CA GLN A 44 5.28 -9.97 7.52
C GLN A 44 5.90 -8.68 7.02
N SER A 45 6.64 -8.01 7.90
CA SER A 45 7.45 -6.90 7.45
C SER A 45 8.58 -7.43 6.57
N LEU A 46 8.62 -6.99 5.32
CA LEU A 46 9.74 -7.24 4.42
C LEU A 46 10.94 -6.35 4.75
N ALA A 47 10.77 -5.38 5.65
CA ALA A 47 11.86 -4.63 6.22
C ALA A 47 12.75 -5.55 7.06
N SER A 48 14.04 -5.58 6.73
CA SER A 48 15.02 -6.25 7.57
C SER A 48 15.05 -5.59 8.96
N LYS A 49 15.02 -6.41 10.03
CA LYS A 49 15.25 -5.95 11.41
C LYS A 49 16.57 -5.17 11.53
N ASP A 50 17.55 -5.55 10.72
CA ASP A 50 18.75 -4.77 10.46
C ASP A 50 18.52 -3.80 9.30
N LYS A 51 18.36 -2.50 9.61
CA LYS A 51 18.20 -1.39 8.63
C LYS A 51 19.31 -1.28 7.57
N LYS A 52 20.37 -2.09 7.67
CA LYS A 52 21.51 -2.11 6.74
C LYS A 52 21.40 -3.17 5.65
N ALA A 53 20.66 -4.26 5.87
CA ALA A 53 20.55 -5.34 4.89
C ALA A 53 19.45 -5.02 3.87
N GLU A 54 19.85 -4.83 2.62
CA GLU A 54 18.94 -4.64 1.50
C GLU A 54 18.23 -5.97 1.20
N LYS A 55 16.90 -5.94 1.12
CA LYS A 55 16.08 -7.09 0.72
C LYS A 55 15.53 -6.84 -0.68
N LYS A 56 15.69 -7.82 -1.56
CA LYS A 56 15.19 -7.78 -2.93
C LYS A 56 13.89 -8.56 -3.04
N VAL A 57 12.84 -7.93 -3.55
CA VAL A 57 11.49 -8.51 -3.62
C VAL A 57 11.02 -8.60 -5.06
N LEU A 58 10.53 -9.77 -5.43
CA LEU A 58 9.80 -10.00 -6.68
C LEU A 58 8.29 -9.96 -6.39
N ILE A 59 7.54 -9.25 -7.22
CA ILE A 59 6.07 -9.33 -7.24
C ILE A 59 5.69 -10.16 -8.47
N LEU A 60 5.01 -11.27 -8.26
CA LEU A 60 4.52 -12.13 -9.31
C LEU A 60 3.00 -12.21 -9.24
N THR A 61 2.33 -11.64 -10.24
CA THR A 61 0.87 -11.71 -10.39
C THR A 61 0.48 -12.80 -11.37
N TYR A 62 -0.53 -13.58 -11.01
CA TYR A 62 -1.19 -14.55 -11.88
C TYR A 62 -2.70 -14.34 -11.77
N GLY A 63 -3.36 -14.21 -12.91
CA GLY A 63 -4.82 -14.18 -13.00
C GLY A 63 -5.27 -15.01 -14.17
N LYS A 64 -6.43 -15.66 -14.04
CA LYS A 64 -7.07 -16.29 -15.20
C LYS A 64 -7.42 -15.21 -16.23
N LEU A 65 -7.36 -15.57 -17.51
CA LEU A 65 -7.72 -14.67 -18.59
C LEU A 65 -9.17 -14.19 -18.40
N ASP A 66 -9.34 -12.88 -18.22
CA ASP A 66 -10.65 -12.22 -18.20
C ASP A 66 -10.87 -11.53 -19.55
N LEU A 67 -12.01 -11.82 -20.19
CA LEU A 67 -12.36 -11.27 -21.50
C LEU A 67 -13.16 -9.97 -21.38
N ARG A 68 -13.58 -9.58 -20.18
CA ARG A 68 -14.28 -8.31 -19.95
C ARG A 68 -13.30 -7.17 -20.24
N PRO A 69 -13.62 -6.22 -21.14
CA PRO A 69 -12.70 -5.15 -21.55
C PRO A 69 -12.08 -4.37 -20.38
N GLU A 70 -12.86 -4.17 -19.32
CA GLU A 70 -12.45 -3.42 -18.14
C GLU A 70 -11.47 -4.19 -17.24
N LEU A 71 -11.31 -5.50 -17.44
CA LEU A 71 -10.44 -6.35 -16.62
C LEU A 71 -9.24 -6.93 -17.39
N ILE A 72 -9.16 -6.65 -18.69
CA ILE A 72 -7.98 -7.00 -19.50
C ILE A 72 -6.74 -6.32 -18.89
N ASN A 73 -5.68 -7.09 -18.67
CA ASN A 73 -4.42 -6.68 -18.04
C ASN A 73 -4.52 -6.22 -16.57
N SER A 74 -5.62 -6.49 -15.85
CA SER A 74 -5.72 -6.10 -14.43
C SER A 74 -4.64 -6.75 -13.55
N ASP A 75 -4.19 -7.96 -13.88
CA ASP A 75 -3.08 -8.65 -13.22
C ASP A 75 -1.76 -7.86 -13.32
N ARG A 76 -1.48 -7.30 -14.50
CA ARG A 76 -0.29 -6.46 -14.74
C ARG A 76 -0.38 -5.14 -13.99
N GLU A 77 -1.55 -4.51 -14.01
CA GLU A 77 -1.80 -3.24 -13.32
C GLU A 77 -1.75 -3.39 -11.80
N ILE A 78 -2.27 -4.49 -11.25
CA ILE A 78 -2.11 -4.83 -9.84
C ILE A 78 -0.62 -4.99 -9.51
N GLY A 79 0.15 -5.71 -10.32
CA GLY A 79 1.60 -5.85 -10.11
C GLY A 79 2.32 -4.49 -10.05
N TYR A 80 1.97 -3.58 -10.97
CA TYR A 80 2.54 -2.23 -11.02
C TYR A 80 2.12 -1.35 -9.82
N THR A 81 0.84 -1.38 -9.44
CA THR A 81 0.33 -0.58 -8.31
C THR A 81 0.91 -1.09 -6.98
N VAL A 82 1.05 -2.41 -6.80
CA VAL A 82 1.74 -2.98 -5.63
C VAL A 82 3.21 -2.56 -5.60
N GLU A 83 3.93 -2.62 -6.73
CA GLU A 83 5.31 -2.16 -6.82
C GLU A 83 5.44 -0.68 -6.39
N LYS A 84 4.61 0.18 -6.97
CA LYS A 84 4.59 1.63 -6.69
C LYS A 84 4.35 1.90 -5.21
N ASN A 85 3.30 1.30 -4.63
CA ASN A 85 2.92 1.52 -3.24
C ASN A 85 3.95 0.94 -2.27
N LEU A 86 4.50 -0.24 -2.54
CA LEU A 86 5.52 -0.86 -1.70
C LEU A 86 6.81 -0.04 -1.66
N LYS A 87 7.24 0.51 -2.81
CA LYS A 87 8.38 1.45 -2.87
C LYS A 87 8.11 2.73 -2.09
N ALA A 88 6.90 3.30 -2.20
CA ALA A 88 6.53 4.50 -1.46
C ALA A 88 6.56 4.27 0.05
N LEU A 89 6.01 3.15 0.54
CA LEU A 89 6.02 2.78 1.95
C LEU A 89 7.44 2.50 2.47
N ALA A 90 8.25 1.76 1.71
CA ALA A 90 9.64 1.50 2.08
C ALA A 90 10.45 2.81 2.21
N ASN A 91 10.28 3.75 1.27
CA ASN A 91 10.91 5.06 1.35
C ASN A 91 10.43 5.87 2.56
N ALA A 92 9.12 5.85 2.87
CA ALA A 92 8.55 6.55 4.02
C ALA A 92 9.03 5.96 5.37
N ASN A 93 9.32 4.66 5.41
CA ASN A 93 9.82 3.98 6.61
C ASN A 93 11.35 4.02 6.75
N GLY A 94 12.06 4.40 5.68
CA GLY A 94 13.52 4.32 5.62
C GLY A 94 14.04 2.88 5.47
N ASP A 95 13.21 1.98 4.94
CA ASP A 95 13.55 0.57 4.72
C ASP A 95 14.38 0.40 3.45
N LYS A 96 15.46 -0.39 3.52
CA LYS A 96 16.26 -0.76 2.36
C LYS A 96 15.60 -1.91 1.60
N LEU A 97 14.57 -1.59 0.81
CA LEU A 97 13.82 -2.55 0.02
C LEU A 97 13.99 -2.29 -1.49
N THR A 98 14.53 -3.27 -2.20
CA THR A 98 14.66 -3.22 -3.66
C THR A 98 13.59 -4.08 -4.31
N VAL A 99 12.53 -3.43 -4.78
CA VAL A 99 11.46 -4.10 -5.52
C VAL A 99 11.88 -4.22 -6.99
N ILE A 100 11.87 -5.45 -7.51
CA ILE A 100 12.16 -5.73 -8.92
C ILE A 100 11.09 -5.03 -9.78
N PRO A 101 11.48 -4.26 -10.80
CA PRO A 101 10.51 -3.57 -11.66
C PRO A 101 9.54 -4.55 -12.34
N ASN A 102 8.24 -4.29 -12.24
CA ASN A 102 7.19 -5.14 -12.80
C ASN A 102 7.36 -5.32 -14.31
N ARG A 103 7.84 -4.28 -15.01
CA ARG A 103 8.19 -4.37 -16.44
C ARG A 103 9.14 -5.53 -16.75
N LYS A 104 10.16 -5.78 -15.91
CA LYS A 104 11.10 -6.90 -16.12
C LYS A 104 10.43 -8.26 -15.88
N VAL A 105 9.47 -8.31 -14.97
CA VAL A 105 8.66 -9.51 -14.70
C VAL A 105 7.77 -9.81 -15.89
N GLU A 106 7.09 -8.81 -16.44
CA GLU A 106 6.25 -8.95 -17.65
C GLU A 106 7.08 -9.32 -18.89
N GLU A 107 8.28 -8.77 -19.05
CA GLU A 107 9.24 -9.17 -20.09
C GLU A 107 9.72 -10.62 -19.92
N TYR A 108 9.81 -11.12 -18.68
CA TYR A 108 10.12 -12.52 -18.43
C TYR A 108 8.95 -13.43 -18.79
N LYS A 109 7.73 -13.08 -18.35
CA LYS A 109 6.48 -13.81 -18.66
C LYS A 109 6.24 -13.91 -20.17
N SER A 110 6.53 -12.84 -20.93
CA SER A 110 6.35 -12.85 -22.38
C SER A 110 7.37 -13.72 -23.12
N LYS A 111 8.54 -13.97 -22.54
CA LYS A 111 9.60 -14.83 -23.11
C LYS A 111 9.50 -16.30 -22.68
N HIS A 112 8.73 -16.60 -21.64
CA HIS A 112 8.56 -17.93 -21.08
C HIS A 112 7.07 -18.25 -21.02
N SER A 113 6.49 -18.80 -22.08
CA SER A 113 5.04 -19.09 -22.14
C SER A 113 4.56 -20.06 -21.06
N ASP A 114 5.46 -20.89 -20.54
CA ASP A 114 5.26 -21.86 -19.46
C ASP A 114 5.43 -21.27 -18.05
N TRP A 115 5.67 -19.96 -17.92
CA TRP A 115 5.96 -19.33 -16.62
C TRP A 115 4.90 -19.62 -15.55
N ALA A 116 3.63 -19.77 -15.95
CA ALA A 116 2.51 -20.02 -15.04
C ALA A 116 2.50 -21.45 -14.47
N GLU A 117 3.20 -22.39 -15.10
CA GLU A 117 3.34 -23.78 -14.65
C GLU A 117 4.58 -23.97 -13.76
N ARG A 118 5.48 -22.97 -13.73
CA ARG A 118 6.70 -23.01 -12.93
C ARG A 118 6.43 -22.62 -11.49
N ASP A 119 7.24 -23.18 -10.59
CA ASP A 119 7.25 -22.77 -9.19
C ASP A 119 7.64 -21.28 -9.09
N PRO A 120 6.82 -20.42 -8.46
CA PRO A 120 7.14 -19.02 -8.21
C PRO A 120 8.52 -18.82 -7.55
N ALA A 121 8.98 -19.77 -6.72
CA ALA A 121 10.29 -19.72 -6.10
C ALA A 121 11.44 -19.83 -7.13
N GLU A 122 11.28 -20.63 -8.19
CA GLU A 122 12.26 -20.74 -9.28
C GLU A 122 12.36 -19.44 -10.07
N ILE A 123 11.22 -18.79 -10.33
CA ILE A 123 11.18 -17.47 -10.97
C ILE A 123 11.87 -16.45 -10.06
N GLY A 124 11.61 -16.47 -8.76
CA GLY A 124 12.30 -15.63 -7.77
C GLY A 124 13.83 -15.80 -7.82
N LYS A 125 14.31 -17.04 -7.90
CA LYS A 125 15.75 -17.36 -8.03
C LYS A 125 16.34 -16.79 -9.32
N HIS A 126 15.62 -16.85 -10.45
CA HIS A 126 16.06 -16.22 -11.71
C HIS A 126 16.34 -14.73 -11.54
N PHE A 127 15.48 -14.03 -10.80
CA PHE A 127 15.66 -12.61 -10.51
C PHE A 127 16.60 -12.31 -9.33
N LYS A 128 17.17 -13.34 -8.68
CA LYS A 128 17.97 -13.23 -7.46
C LYS A 128 17.22 -12.49 -6.35
N ALA A 129 15.91 -12.73 -6.24
CA ALA A 129 15.10 -12.14 -5.17
C ALA A 129 15.39 -12.86 -3.85
N ASP A 130 15.21 -12.15 -2.73
CA ASP A 130 15.16 -12.75 -1.39
C ASP A 130 13.74 -13.24 -1.07
N TYR A 131 12.73 -12.48 -1.53
CA TYR A 131 11.32 -12.79 -1.35
C TYR A 131 10.54 -12.77 -2.66
N VAL A 132 9.52 -13.62 -2.75
CA VAL A 132 8.50 -13.55 -3.80
C VAL A 132 7.15 -13.30 -3.16
N ILE A 133 6.53 -12.17 -3.51
CA ILE A 133 5.11 -11.90 -3.27
C ILE A 133 4.35 -12.49 -4.46
N TYR A 134 3.70 -13.63 -4.26
CA TYR A 134 2.88 -14.27 -5.28
C TYR A 134 1.40 -13.94 -5.05
N LEU A 135 0.77 -13.38 -6.08
CA LEU A 135 -0.61 -12.90 -6.06
C LEU A 135 -1.41 -13.69 -7.09
N GLU A 136 -2.27 -14.60 -6.63
CA GLU A 136 -3.18 -15.37 -7.46
C GLU A 136 -4.57 -14.73 -7.42
N ILE A 137 -4.94 -14.07 -8.50
CA ILE A 137 -6.21 -13.38 -8.66
C ILE A 137 -7.29 -14.41 -8.98
N ASN A 138 -8.13 -14.72 -7.99
CA ASN A 138 -9.24 -15.64 -8.12
C ASN A 138 -10.42 -14.98 -8.84
N SER A 139 -10.76 -13.75 -8.46
CA SER A 139 -11.82 -12.99 -9.11
C SER A 139 -11.63 -11.48 -8.98
N LEU A 140 -12.07 -10.76 -10.02
CA LEU A 140 -12.18 -9.30 -10.04
C LEU A 140 -13.55 -8.91 -10.60
N GLY A 141 -14.09 -7.80 -10.13
CA GLY A 141 -15.28 -7.18 -10.67
C GLY A 141 -15.35 -5.72 -10.31
N ILE A 142 -15.93 -4.89 -11.18
CA ILE A 142 -16.13 -3.45 -10.94
C ILE A 142 -17.61 -3.07 -10.79
N TYR A 143 -18.51 -4.04 -10.97
CA TYR A 143 -19.96 -3.83 -10.88
C TYR A 143 -20.57 -4.62 -9.73
N GLU A 144 -21.60 -4.04 -9.12
CA GLU A 144 -22.49 -4.73 -8.19
C GLU A 144 -23.26 -5.83 -8.91
N LEU A 145 -23.38 -7.02 -8.31
CA LEU A 145 -24.13 -8.13 -8.91
C LEU A 145 -25.60 -7.73 -9.05
N GLY A 146 -26.20 -8.03 -10.21
CA GLY A 146 -27.61 -7.72 -10.47
C GLY A 146 -27.91 -6.26 -10.80
N SER A 147 -26.91 -5.37 -10.84
CA SER A 147 -27.10 -3.95 -11.18
C SER A 147 -27.24 -3.65 -12.68
N GLY A 148 -27.06 -4.66 -13.55
CA GLY A 148 -27.05 -4.47 -15.00
C GLY A 148 -25.90 -3.59 -15.50
N GLY A 149 -24.82 -3.43 -14.73
CA GLY A 149 -23.66 -2.63 -15.12
C GLY A 149 -23.81 -1.13 -14.83
N THR A 150 -24.78 -0.73 -14.02
CA THR A 150 -25.06 0.69 -13.73
C THR A 150 -24.46 1.16 -12.41
N LEU A 151 -24.27 0.23 -11.45
CA LEU A 151 -23.75 0.52 -10.12
C LEU A 151 -22.35 -0.08 -9.99
N TYR A 152 -21.37 0.77 -9.70
CA TYR A 152 -20.00 0.32 -9.51
C TYR A 152 -19.78 -0.21 -8.09
N ARG A 153 -19.19 -1.39 -8.03
CA ARG A 153 -18.67 -2.03 -6.82
C ARG A 153 -17.49 -2.92 -7.19
N GLY A 154 -16.31 -2.38 -6.96
CA GLY A 154 -15.03 -3.08 -7.00
C GLY A 154 -15.04 -4.22 -5.99
N ARG A 155 -14.70 -5.42 -6.45
CA ARG A 155 -14.51 -6.62 -5.62
C ARG A 155 -13.30 -7.36 -6.13
N ALA A 156 -12.35 -7.65 -5.23
CA ALA A 156 -11.23 -8.52 -5.51
C ALA A 156 -11.21 -9.69 -4.53
N ASP A 157 -10.89 -10.87 -5.05
CA ASP A 157 -10.53 -12.07 -4.30
C ASP A 157 -9.17 -12.53 -4.84
N ILE A 158 -8.15 -12.51 -3.97
CA ILE A 158 -6.76 -12.77 -4.31
C ILE A 158 -6.16 -13.67 -3.23
N ASN A 159 -5.56 -14.80 -3.62
CA ASN A 159 -4.68 -15.54 -2.72
C ASN A 159 -3.29 -14.90 -2.73
N ILE A 160 -2.81 -14.56 -1.55
CA ILE A 160 -1.51 -13.93 -1.33
C ILE A 160 -0.58 -14.95 -0.67
N SER A 161 0.57 -15.18 -1.29
CA SER A 161 1.63 -16.04 -0.75
C SER A 161 2.94 -15.27 -0.66
N LEU A 162 3.68 -15.45 0.43
CA LEU A 162 5.01 -14.89 0.61
C LEU A 162 6.02 -16.02 0.74
N LEU A 163 6.92 -16.11 -0.23
CA LEU A 163 7.96 -17.13 -0.29
C LEU A 163 9.29 -16.50 0.15
N ASP A 164 9.92 -17.07 1.17
CA ASP A 164 11.31 -16.74 1.54
C ASP A 164 12.26 -17.68 0.79
N LEU A 165 13.06 -17.13 -0.12
CA LEU A 165 13.96 -17.93 -0.95
C LEU A 165 15.23 -18.36 -0.22
N LYS A 166 15.52 -17.77 0.94
CA LYS A 166 16.65 -18.16 1.81
C LYS A 166 16.23 -19.22 2.81
N ASN A 167 15.02 -19.08 3.36
CA ASN A 167 14.45 -20.00 4.35
C ASN A 167 13.09 -20.52 3.87
N PRO A 168 13.04 -21.49 2.93
CA PRO A 168 11.77 -21.97 2.37
C PRO A 168 10.80 -22.51 3.43
N ASP A 169 11.33 -23.14 4.48
CA ASP A 169 10.56 -23.70 5.61
C ASP A 169 9.88 -22.61 6.48
N GLU A 170 10.34 -21.35 6.39
CA GLU A 170 9.74 -20.20 7.07
C GLU A 170 8.70 -19.47 6.19
N SER A 171 8.45 -19.95 4.97
CA SER A 171 7.45 -19.36 4.08
C SER A 171 6.06 -19.42 4.71
N GLN A 172 5.34 -18.31 4.67
CA GLN A 172 4.00 -18.27 5.24
C GLN A 172 3.00 -19.03 4.34
N PRO A 173 1.99 -19.70 4.92
CA PRO A 173 0.91 -20.28 4.15
C PRO A 173 0.17 -19.18 3.37
N SER A 174 -0.37 -19.56 2.21
CA SER A 174 -1.20 -18.66 1.41
C SER A 174 -2.40 -18.17 2.22
N ARG A 175 -2.75 -16.90 2.07
CA ARG A 175 -3.92 -16.31 2.72
C ARG A 175 -4.83 -15.69 1.69
N ASN A 176 -6.13 -15.94 1.82
CA ASN A 176 -7.12 -15.25 1.01
C ASN A 176 -7.21 -13.78 1.44
N PHE A 177 -7.14 -12.88 0.47
CA PHE A 177 -7.35 -11.46 0.59
C PHE A 177 -8.55 -11.05 -0.26
N THR A 178 -9.58 -10.54 0.42
CA THR A 178 -10.73 -9.94 -0.24
C THR A 178 -10.78 -8.43 0.02
N CYS A 179 -11.11 -7.65 -1.00
CA CYS A 179 -11.38 -6.24 -0.82
C CYS A 179 -12.60 -5.78 -1.61
N GLN A 180 -13.24 -4.71 -1.12
CA GLN A 180 -14.36 -4.06 -1.78
C GLN A 180 -14.08 -2.56 -1.89
N TYR A 181 -14.50 -1.96 -3.01
CA TYR A 181 -14.31 -0.55 -3.30
C TYR A 181 -15.54 0.04 -4.02
N PRO A 182 -16.03 1.22 -3.65
CA PRO A 182 -15.80 1.85 -2.36
C PRO A 182 -16.39 0.99 -1.23
N LYS A 183 -15.70 0.97 -0.09
CA LYS A 183 -16.10 0.20 1.10
C LYS A 183 -17.31 0.82 1.82
N GLU A 184 -17.51 2.13 1.69
CA GLU A 184 -18.68 2.81 2.25
C GLU A 184 -19.97 2.45 1.49
N SER A 185 -20.94 1.87 2.19
CA SER A 185 -22.27 1.58 1.67
C SER A 185 -23.07 2.83 1.28
N ARG A 186 -22.62 4.02 1.71
CA ARG A 186 -23.29 5.30 1.47
C ARG A 186 -22.87 6.00 0.17
N MET A 187 -21.68 5.72 -0.33
CA MET A 187 -21.23 6.24 -1.61
C MET A 187 -21.70 5.30 -2.72
N GLN A 188 -22.83 5.68 -3.33
CA GLN A 188 -23.27 5.07 -4.58
C GLN A 188 -22.48 5.75 -5.69
N VAL A 189 -21.63 4.97 -6.35
CA VAL A 189 -20.94 5.43 -7.55
C VAL A 189 -21.59 4.73 -8.73
N THR A 190 -22.10 5.52 -9.64
CA THR A 190 -22.80 5.04 -10.83
C THR A 190 -22.03 5.40 -12.09
N SER A 191 -22.45 4.84 -13.22
CA SER A 191 -21.90 5.17 -14.53
C SER A 191 -22.07 6.64 -14.94
N THR A 192 -22.91 7.41 -14.25
CA THR A 192 -23.04 8.86 -14.48
C THR A 192 -22.02 9.69 -13.71
N ASP A 193 -21.44 9.15 -12.62
CA ASP A 193 -20.47 9.87 -11.79
C ASP A 193 -19.04 9.74 -12.34
N GLN A 194 -18.70 8.56 -12.86
CA GLN A 194 -17.41 8.29 -13.49
C GLN A 194 -17.51 7.21 -14.57
N SER A 195 -16.58 7.21 -15.50
CA SER A 195 -16.48 6.16 -16.53
C SER A 195 -16.03 4.83 -15.91
N PRO A 196 -16.32 3.68 -16.56
CA PRO A 196 -15.87 2.38 -16.07
C PRO A 196 -14.35 2.28 -15.92
N MET A 197 -13.61 2.97 -16.79
CA MET A 197 -12.15 2.97 -16.79
C MET A 197 -11.57 3.76 -15.62
N GLU A 198 -12.14 4.93 -15.31
CA GLU A 198 -11.74 5.72 -14.14
C GLU A 198 -11.99 4.93 -12.85
N PHE A 199 -13.19 4.32 -12.74
CA PHE A 199 -13.53 3.50 -11.58
C PHE A 199 -12.58 2.31 -11.43
N ARG A 200 -12.32 1.60 -12.54
CA ARG A 200 -11.35 0.49 -12.59
C ARG A 200 -9.98 0.96 -12.09
N GLN A 201 -9.48 2.09 -12.58
CA GLN A 201 -8.16 2.58 -12.18
C GLN A 201 -8.11 2.88 -10.68
N SER A 202 -9.10 3.57 -10.13
CA SER A 202 -9.19 3.86 -8.68
C SER A 202 -9.31 2.58 -7.86
N PHE A 203 -10.11 1.62 -8.33
CA PHE A 203 -10.25 0.32 -7.69
C PHE A 203 -8.93 -0.45 -7.66
N LEU A 204 -8.23 -0.58 -8.79
CA LEU A 204 -6.97 -1.34 -8.85
C LEU A 204 -5.84 -0.66 -8.07
N ASP A 205 -5.78 0.67 -8.04
CA ASP A 205 -4.85 1.40 -7.17
C ASP A 205 -5.16 1.13 -5.69
N TYR A 206 -6.46 1.09 -5.31
CA TYR A 206 -6.89 0.69 -3.97
C TYR A 206 -6.51 -0.75 -3.64
N VAL A 207 -6.70 -1.71 -4.56
CA VAL A 207 -6.23 -3.10 -4.38
C VAL A 207 -4.73 -3.12 -4.15
N GLY A 208 -3.95 -2.47 -5.01
CA GLY A 208 -2.49 -2.43 -4.90
C GLY A 208 -2.03 -1.85 -3.57
N LYS A 209 -2.63 -0.75 -3.13
CA LYS A 209 -2.36 -0.13 -1.83
C LYS A 209 -2.62 -1.10 -0.67
N ARG A 210 -3.79 -1.74 -0.65
CA ARG A 210 -4.18 -2.69 0.40
C ARG A 210 -3.30 -3.95 0.44
N VAL A 211 -2.86 -4.43 -0.71
CA VAL A 211 -1.91 -5.55 -0.79
C VAL A 211 -0.54 -5.12 -0.26
N SER A 212 -0.03 -3.94 -0.62
CA SER A 212 1.27 -3.45 -0.11
C SER A 212 1.33 -3.32 1.42
N TRP A 213 0.20 -2.98 2.06
CA TRP A 213 0.10 -2.89 3.52
C TRP A 213 0.27 -4.22 4.26
N LYS A 214 0.15 -5.34 3.54
CA LYS A 214 0.45 -6.65 4.11
C LYS A 214 1.95 -6.85 4.38
N PHE A 215 2.80 -6.05 3.71
CA PHE A 215 4.24 -6.27 3.61
C PHE A 215 5.12 -5.13 4.12
N ALA A 216 4.54 -3.94 4.31
CA ALA A 216 5.24 -2.77 4.83
C ALA A 216 4.37 -2.04 5.86
N ALA A 217 5.04 -1.46 6.87
CA ALA A 217 4.36 -0.62 7.84
C ALA A 217 3.78 0.63 7.16
N ARG A 218 2.64 1.11 7.66
CA ARG A 218 1.94 2.28 7.11
C ARG A 218 1.68 3.33 8.19
N PRO A 219 1.64 4.63 7.86
CA PRO A 219 1.18 5.66 8.79
C PRO A 219 -0.29 5.47 9.17
N THR A 220 -0.68 5.72 10.42
CA THR A 220 -2.07 5.61 10.90
C THR A 220 -3.05 6.52 10.12
N ARG A 221 -2.58 7.61 9.50
CA ARG A 221 -3.43 8.44 8.63
C ARG A 221 -4.02 7.67 7.46
N ASP A 222 -3.35 6.62 6.98
CA ASP A 222 -3.82 5.83 5.85
C ASP A 222 -5.05 4.96 6.20
N ASP A 223 -5.32 4.69 7.47
CA ASP A 223 -6.48 3.90 7.90
C ASP A 223 -7.81 4.61 7.61
N PHE A 224 -7.84 5.95 7.74
CA PHE A 224 -9.03 6.75 7.41
C PHE A 224 -9.50 6.62 5.95
N TYR A 225 -8.62 6.18 5.05
CA TYR A 225 -8.94 5.96 3.64
C TYR A 225 -9.25 4.50 3.31
N ALA A 226 -9.14 3.59 4.28
CA ALA A 226 -9.37 2.16 4.09
C ALA A 226 -10.41 1.54 5.01
N ASP A 227 -10.83 2.27 6.06
CA ASP A 227 -11.91 1.85 6.95
C ASP A 227 -13.32 2.26 6.50
#